data_AF-A0A8S3Q8J4-F1
#
_entry.id   AF-A0A8S3Q8J4-F1
#
_cell.length_a   1.000
_cell.length_b   1.000
_cell.length_c   1.000
_cell.angle_alpha   90.00
_cell.angle_beta   90.00
_cell.angle_gamma   90.00
#
_symmetry.space_group_name_H-M   'P 1'
#
loop_
_entity.id
_entity.type
_entity.pdbx_description
1 polymer ?
#
loop_
_entity_poly.entity_id
_entity_poly.type
_entity_poly.pdbx_seq_one_letter_code
_entity_poly.pdbx_strand_id
1 'polypeptide(L)'
;MLYTAFTVAFYGFLRCGEFTIRRSKSFDCNNNLCISDVLFYSDYVILHLKQSKTDPFRMGVDIQLHKLNHDCCPFKALHDYLIVRNTMFKFQNNNALFIDESGIALEREFFISKLKHLLGICGYNPQSFNGHSFRIGAATTAGKSNIEDHLIKTLGRWNSNSYCRYIRTSKNVIKKAQQKLSS
;
A
#
# COMPACT_ATOMS: atom_id res chain seq x y z
N MET A 1 4.51 -13.83 0.31
CA MET A 1 5.02 -12.45 0.52
C MET A 1 4.50 -11.46 -0.53
N LEU A 2 4.81 -11.60 -1.83
CA LEU A 2 4.48 -10.58 -2.85
C LEU A 2 3.00 -10.21 -2.94
N TYR A 3 2.11 -11.21 -2.90
CA TYR A 3 0.66 -10.99 -2.86
C TYR A 3 0.26 -10.05 -1.71
N THR A 4 0.68 -10.36 -0.48
CA THR A 4 0.44 -9.52 0.69
C THR A 4 1.03 -8.11 0.51
N ALA A 5 2.26 -8.01 0.01
CA ALA A 5 2.89 -6.71 -0.23
C ALA A 5 2.11 -5.87 -1.25
N PHE A 6 1.62 -6.46 -2.33
CA PHE A 6 0.77 -5.77 -3.32
C PHE A 6 -0.56 -5.33 -2.73
N THR A 7 -1.25 -6.22 -2.01
CA THR A 7 -2.54 -5.94 -1.38
C THR A 7 -2.42 -4.83 -0.35
N VAL A 8 -1.46 -4.94 0.57
CA VAL A 8 -1.19 -3.92 1.60
C VAL A 8 -0.76 -2.59 0.96
N ALA A 9 0.11 -2.62 -0.06
CA ALA A 9 0.53 -1.40 -0.75
C ALA A 9 -0.63 -0.68 -1.46
N PHE A 10 -1.56 -1.43 -2.05
CA PHE A 10 -2.75 -0.88 -2.69
C PHE A 10 -3.71 -0.26 -1.67
N TYR A 11 -4.19 -1.06 -0.71
CA TYR A 11 -5.20 -0.60 0.26
C TYR A 11 -4.65 0.43 1.24
N GLY A 12 -3.35 0.38 1.56
CA GLY A 12 -2.68 1.36 2.41
C GLY A 12 -2.20 2.62 1.67
N PHE A 13 -2.43 2.74 0.35
CA PHE A 13 -1.93 3.84 -0.48
C PHE A 13 -0.40 4.06 -0.32
N LEU A 14 0.34 2.97 -0.11
CA LEU A 14 1.75 3.03 0.28
C LEU A 14 2.63 3.51 -0.88
N ARG A 15 3.62 4.31 -0.54
CA ARG A 15 4.77 4.54 -1.43
C ARG A 15 5.66 3.31 -1.35
N CYS A 16 6.27 2.90 -2.45
CA CYS A 16 7.14 1.71 -2.46
C CYS A 16 8.26 1.77 -1.41
N GLY A 17 8.85 2.94 -1.15
CA GLY A 17 9.88 3.09 -0.12
C GLY A 17 9.40 3.04 1.34
N GLU A 18 8.08 2.97 1.60
CA GLU A 18 7.54 2.86 2.96
C GLU A 18 7.57 1.40 3.47
N PHE A 19 7.67 0.41 2.58
CA PHE A 19 7.65 -1.02 2.92
C PHE A 19 8.76 -1.84 2.24
N THR A 20 9.67 -1.19 1.51
CA THR A 20 10.81 -1.83 0.85
C THR A 20 12.11 -1.11 1.20
N ILE A 21 13.22 -1.83 1.11
CA ILE A 21 14.57 -1.25 1.22
C ILE A 21 15.16 -1.00 -0.17
N ARG A 22 16.13 -0.09 -0.25
CA ARG A 22 16.96 0.06 -1.47
C ARG A 22 18.14 -0.88 -1.35
N ARG A 23 18.56 -1.51 -2.45
CA ARG A 23 19.73 -2.41 -2.48
C ARG A 23 21.01 -1.83 -1.86
N SER A 24 21.22 -0.51 -1.97
CA SER A 24 22.38 0.19 -1.42
C SER A 24 22.28 0.52 0.08
N LYS A 25 21.19 0.13 0.76
CA LYS A 25 20.96 0.41 2.17
C LYS A 25 20.67 -0.88 2.91
N SER A 26 21.35 -1.08 4.04
CA SER A 26 20.94 -2.09 5.00
C SER A 26 19.58 -1.76 5.58
N PHE A 27 18.86 -2.80 5.98
CA PHE A 27 17.64 -2.64 6.76
C PHE A 27 17.97 -1.99 8.12
N ASP A 28 17.14 -1.03 8.51
CA ASP A 28 17.21 -0.33 9.79
C ASP A 28 15.82 -0.29 10.41
N CYS A 29 15.64 -1.00 11.53
CA CYS A 29 14.36 -1.11 12.20
C CYS A 29 13.78 0.23 12.70
N ASN A 30 14.60 1.26 12.88
CA ASN A 30 14.13 2.58 13.30
C ASN A 30 13.51 3.38 12.16
N ASN A 31 13.86 3.04 10.91
CA ASN A 31 13.42 3.78 9.71
C ASN A 31 12.58 2.91 8.76
N ASN A 32 12.68 1.59 8.87
CA ASN A 32 12.00 0.64 8.00
C ASN A 32 10.87 -0.08 8.75
N LEU A 33 9.90 -0.52 7.97
CA LEU A 33 8.71 -1.20 8.44
C LEU A 33 9.04 -2.57 9.02
N CYS A 34 8.68 -2.76 10.28
CA CYS A 34 8.98 -3.93 11.09
C CYS A 34 7.71 -4.69 11.45
N ILE A 35 7.89 -5.89 12.02
CA ILE A 35 6.76 -6.65 12.58
C ILE A 35 6.11 -5.90 13.74
N SER A 36 6.92 -5.24 14.58
CA SER A 36 6.44 -4.46 15.73
C SER A 36 5.52 -3.29 15.36
N ASP A 37 5.53 -2.89 14.09
CA ASP A 37 4.70 -1.80 13.58
C ASP A 37 3.30 -2.28 13.16
N VAL A 38 3.00 -3.57 13.37
CA VAL A 38 1.72 -4.19 13.00
C VAL A 38 0.95 -4.56 14.26
N LEU A 39 -0.22 -3.93 14.43
CA LEU A 39 -1.10 -4.17 15.58
C LEU A 39 -2.46 -4.66 15.10
N PHE A 40 -2.80 -5.91 15.43
CA PHE A 40 -4.07 -6.52 15.08
C PHE A 40 -5.16 -6.21 16.09
N TYR A 41 -6.34 -5.89 15.56
CA TYR A 41 -7.60 -5.79 16.27
C TYR A 41 -8.60 -6.80 15.68
N SER A 42 -9.82 -6.84 16.21
CA SER A 42 -10.87 -7.79 15.80
C SER A 42 -11.22 -7.73 14.30
N ASP A 43 -11.23 -6.52 13.74
CA ASP A 43 -11.81 -6.19 12.44
C ASP A 43 -10.89 -5.30 11.58
N TYR A 44 -9.73 -4.90 12.10
CA TYR A 44 -8.72 -4.17 11.35
C TYR A 44 -7.32 -4.42 11.90
N VAL A 45 -6.33 -4.01 11.12
CA VAL A 45 -4.92 -3.98 11.53
C VAL A 45 -4.37 -2.58 11.34
N ILE A 46 -3.64 -2.08 12.33
CA ILE A 46 -2.87 -0.85 12.23
C ILE A 46 -1.47 -1.19 11.71
N LEU A 47 -1.06 -0.44 10.70
CA LEU A 47 0.31 -0.41 10.19
C LEU A 47 0.92 0.95 10.49
N HIS A 48 1.86 1.00 11.43
CA HIS A 48 2.54 2.23 11.82
C HIS A 48 3.73 2.51 10.89
N LEU A 49 3.64 3.56 10.08
CA LEU A 49 4.77 4.03 9.29
C LEU A 49 5.62 4.99 10.10
N LYS A 50 6.84 4.57 10.49
CA LYS A 50 7.78 5.39 11.27
C LYS A 50 8.22 6.69 10.59
N GLN A 51 8.19 6.71 9.26
CA GLN A 51 8.56 7.88 8.48
C GLN A 51 7.69 8.00 7.24
N SER A 52 7.33 9.23 6.90
CA SER A 52 6.78 9.54 5.58
C SER A 52 7.51 10.74 4.96
N LYS A 53 7.47 10.85 3.63
CA LYS A 53 8.09 11.99 2.91
C LYS A 53 7.58 13.35 3.40
N THR A 54 6.36 13.39 3.94
CA THR A 54 5.67 14.60 4.40
C THR A 54 5.67 14.75 5.91
N ASP A 55 6.47 13.95 6.61
CA ASP A 55 6.58 13.97 8.08
C ASP A 55 7.97 14.50 8.48
N PRO A 56 8.15 15.83 8.52
CA PRO A 56 9.42 16.45 8.89
C PRO A 56 9.80 16.19 10.36
N PHE A 57 8.82 15.86 11.21
CA PHE A 57 9.01 15.64 12.64
C PHE A 57 9.18 14.17 13.02
N ARG A 58 9.08 13.25 12.05
CA ARG A 58 9.17 11.78 12.25
C ARG A 58 8.20 11.26 13.33
N MET A 59 7.01 11.86 13.41
CA MET A 59 5.95 11.39 14.30
C MET A 59 5.39 10.04 13.85
N GLY A 60 5.61 9.69 12.58
CA GLY A 60 5.01 8.53 11.95
C GLY A 60 3.52 8.76 11.65
N VAL A 61 2.90 7.73 11.07
CA VAL A 61 1.49 7.75 10.73
C VAL A 61 0.91 6.34 10.75
N ASP A 62 -0.27 6.21 11.35
CA ASP A 62 -1.01 4.96 11.39
C ASP A 62 -1.88 4.80 10.15
N ILE A 63 -1.84 3.60 9.59
CA ILE A 63 -2.70 3.19 8.48
C ILE A 63 -3.58 2.05 8.95
N GLN A 64 -4.89 2.25 8.87
CA GLN A 64 -5.85 1.21 9.18
C GLN A 64 -6.16 0.40 7.92
N LEU A 65 -6.01 -0.93 8.02
CA LEU A 65 -6.39 -1.89 6.99
C LEU A 65 -7.51 -2.76 7.54
N HIS A 66 -8.73 -2.49 7.07
CA HIS A 66 -9.91 -3.17 7.59
C HIS A 66 -10.07 -4.57 6.98
N LYS A 67 -10.72 -5.45 7.74
CA LYS A 67 -11.16 -6.76 7.28
C LYS A 67 -12.29 -6.58 6.27
N LEU A 68 -12.04 -7.02 5.05
CA LEU A 68 -12.97 -6.97 3.93
C LEU A 68 -13.52 -8.36 3.60
N ASN A 69 -14.77 -8.42 3.16
CA ASN A 69 -15.40 -9.62 2.62
C ASN A 69 -15.07 -9.77 1.12
N HIS A 70 -13.78 -9.87 0.79
CA HIS A 70 -13.29 -9.99 -0.59
C HIS A 70 -11.98 -10.79 -0.62
N ASP A 71 -11.69 -11.42 -1.76
CA ASP A 71 -10.47 -12.21 -2.00
C ASP A 71 -9.16 -11.42 -1.93
N CYS A 72 -9.23 -10.09 -1.88
CA CYS A 72 -8.08 -9.18 -1.79
C CYS A 72 -8.09 -8.44 -0.45
N CYS A 73 -8.55 -9.09 0.61
CA CYS A 73 -8.63 -8.50 1.94
C CYS A 73 -7.21 -8.24 2.51
N PRO A 74 -6.83 -6.97 2.78
CA PRO A 74 -5.49 -6.66 3.28
C PRO A 74 -5.25 -7.22 4.68
N PHE A 75 -6.28 -7.22 5.53
CA PHE A 75 -6.22 -7.82 6.87
C PHE A 75 -5.88 -9.32 6.78
N LYS A 76 -6.64 -10.08 5.99
CA LYS A 76 -6.44 -11.54 5.84
C LYS A 76 -5.09 -11.83 5.19
N ALA A 77 -4.74 -11.11 4.12
CA ALA A 77 -3.46 -11.28 3.43
C ALA A 77 -2.26 -11.04 4.36
N LEU A 78 -2.34 -10.05 5.27
CA LEU A 78 -1.28 -9.75 6.22
C LEU A 78 -1.23 -10.78 7.35
N HIS A 79 -2.38 -11.17 7.89
CA HIS A 79 -2.52 -12.21 8.91
C HIS A 79 -1.92 -13.55 8.44
N ASP A 80 -2.38 -14.05 7.28
CA ASP A 80 -1.95 -15.34 6.74
C ASP A 80 -0.45 -15.34 6.41
N TYR A 81 0.06 -14.21 5.91
CA TYR A 81 1.49 -14.03 5.67
C TYR A 81 2.31 -14.12 6.97
N LEU A 82 1.88 -13.46 8.04
CA LEU A 82 2.61 -13.45 9.30
C LEU A 82 2.65 -14.85 9.95
N ILE A 83 1.60 -15.66 9.82
CA ILE A 83 1.59 -17.06 10.26
C ILE A 83 2.72 -17.85 9.57
N VAL A 84 2.74 -17.83 8.23
CA VAL A 84 3.74 -18.57 7.45
C VAL A 84 5.15 -18.04 7.74
N ARG A 85 5.31 -16.71 7.74
CA ARG A 85 6.57 -16.03 8.00
C ARG A 85 7.17 -16.40 9.37
N ASN A 86 6.35 -16.39 10.42
CA ASN A 86 6.81 -16.66 11.78
C ASN A 86 7.06 -18.15 12.04
N THR A 87 6.50 -19.03 11.21
CA THR A 87 6.83 -20.45 11.22
C THR A 87 8.20 -20.71 10.58
N MET A 88 8.51 -20.02 9.48
CA MET A 88 9.75 -20.20 8.73
C MET A 88 10.95 -19.49 9.36
N PHE A 89 10.74 -18.33 9.98
CA PHE A 89 11.79 -17.49 10.54
C PHE A 89 11.50 -17.17 12.00
N LYS A 90 12.55 -17.20 12.84
CA LYS A 90 12.43 -16.83 14.25
C LYS A 90 11.81 -15.45 14.39
N PHE A 91 10.71 -15.36 15.12
CA PHE A 91 10.04 -14.10 15.40
C PHE A 91 10.96 -13.16 16.18
N GLN A 92 11.19 -11.97 15.63
CA GLN A 92 11.87 -10.87 16.30
C GLN A 92 11.19 -9.57 15.87
N ASN A 93 10.80 -8.76 16.86
CA ASN A 93 10.05 -7.52 16.67
C ASN A 93 10.68 -6.58 15.65
N ASN A 94 12.02 -6.47 15.70
CA ASN A 94 12.79 -5.53 14.88
C ASN A 94 13.09 -6.08 13.49
N ASN A 95 12.62 -7.27 13.10
CA ASN A 95 12.83 -7.77 11.75
C ASN A 95 11.90 -7.07 10.75
N ALA A 96 12.36 -6.98 9.50
CA ALA A 96 11.57 -6.43 8.41
C ALA A 96 10.21 -7.12 8.30
N LEU A 97 9.16 -6.34 8.07
CA LEU A 97 7.82 -6.88 7.91
C LEU A 97 7.78 -7.85 6.72
N PHE A 98 8.18 -7.38 5.54
CA PHE A 98 8.26 -8.18 4.33
C PHE A 98 9.68 -8.70 4.11
N ILE A 99 9.82 -10.03 4.11
CA ILE A 99 11.06 -10.76 3.84
C ILE A 99 10.89 -11.76 2.71
N ASP A 100 11.97 -12.01 1.97
CA ASP A 100 12.05 -13.07 0.98
C ASP A 100 12.30 -14.46 1.60
N GLU A 101 12.49 -15.47 0.75
CA GLU A 101 12.73 -16.86 1.16
C GLU A 101 14.09 -17.06 1.88
N SER A 102 15.00 -16.09 1.77
CA SER A 102 16.28 -16.08 2.50
C SER A 102 16.19 -15.30 3.81
N GLY A 103 15.03 -14.74 4.15
CA GLY A 103 14.83 -13.91 5.33
C GLY A 103 15.32 -12.46 5.17
N ILE A 104 15.67 -12.05 3.95
CA ILE A 104 16.18 -10.71 3.65
C ILE A 104 15.00 -9.76 3.40
N ALA A 105 15.12 -8.53 3.90
CA ALA A 105 14.10 -7.51 3.73
C ALA A 105 13.79 -7.25 2.24
N LEU A 106 12.51 -7.06 1.92
CA LEU A 106 12.04 -6.88 0.55
C LEU A 106 12.70 -5.67 -0.13
N GLU A 107 13.50 -5.95 -1.17
CA GLU A 107 14.11 -4.91 -1.99
C GLU A 107 13.11 -4.27 -2.96
N ARG A 108 13.22 -2.95 -3.11
CA ARG A 108 12.40 -2.15 -4.02
C ARG A 108 12.53 -2.61 -5.47
N GLU A 109 13.75 -2.81 -5.94
CA GLU A 109 14.05 -3.18 -7.32
C GLU A 109 13.46 -4.57 -7.64
N PHE A 110 13.59 -5.52 -6.71
CA PHE A 110 12.98 -6.84 -6.82
C PHE A 110 11.45 -6.75 -6.87
N PHE A 111 10.84 -5.99 -5.95
CA PHE A 111 9.39 -5.78 -5.92
C PHE A 111 8.85 -5.22 -7.23
N ILE A 112 9.48 -4.16 -7.76
CA ILE A 112 9.06 -3.54 -9.03
C ILE A 112 9.27 -4.48 -10.20
N SER A 113 10.38 -5.22 -10.24
CA SER A 113 10.67 -6.21 -11.27
C SER A 113 9.60 -7.30 -11.32
N LYS A 114 9.23 -7.86 -10.15
CA LYS A 114 8.17 -8.87 -10.05
C LYS A 114 6.81 -8.33 -10.44
N LEU A 115 6.47 -7.11 -10.03
CA LEU A 115 5.24 -6.44 -10.47
C LEU A 115 5.19 -6.34 -12.01
N LYS A 116 6.25 -5.81 -12.61
CA LYS A 116 6.36 -5.64 -14.08
C LYS A 116 6.22 -6.96 -14.81
N HIS A 117 6.90 -8.00 -14.32
CA HIS A 117 6.82 -9.34 -14.90
C HIS A 117 5.40 -9.91 -14.87
N LEU A 118 4.72 -9.87 -13.72
CA LEU A 118 3.34 -10.36 -13.58
C LEU A 118 2.36 -9.59 -14.46
N LEU A 119 2.49 -8.27 -14.53
CA LEU A 119 1.67 -7.43 -15.40
C LEU A 119 1.89 -7.75 -16.89
N GLY A 120 3.13 -8.04 -17.29
CA GLY A 120 3.45 -8.49 -18.65
C GLY A 120 2.78 -9.82 -18.99
N ILE A 121 2.77 -10.78 -18.06
CA ILE A 121 2.03 -12.05 -18.22
C ILE A 121 0.52 -11.78 -18.40
N CYS A 122 -0.03 -10.81 -17.70
CA CYS A 122 -1.43 -10.40 -17.83
C CYS A 122 -1.72 -9.52 -19.07
N GLY A 123 -0.74 -9.30 -19.96
CA GLY A 123 -0.92 -8.53 -21.20
C GLY A 123 -0.86 -7.00 -21.04
N TYR A 124 -0.47 -6.50 -19.86
CA TYR A 124 -0.26 -5.06 -19.66
C TYR A 124 1.17 -4.66 -20.05
N ASN A 125 1.35 -3.42 -20.54
CA ASN A 125 2.68 -2.88 -20.81
C ASN A 125 3.44 -2.62 -19.50
N PRO A 126 4.53 -3.37 -19.18
CA PRO A 126 5.23 -3.21 -17.92
C PRO A 126 5.92 -1.84 -17.75
N GLN A 127 6.22 -1.14 -18.84
CA GLN A 127 6.88 0.18 -18.78
C GLN A 127 5.96 1.28 -18.26
N SER A 128 4.64 1.06 -18.27
CA SER A 128 3.67 1.98 -17.68
C SER A 128 3.63 1.92 -16.14
N PHE A 129 4.39 1.03 -15.52
CA PHE A 129 4.35 0.78 -14.07
C PHE A 129 5.70 1.04 -13.38
N ASN A 130 5.64 1.61 -12.19
CA ASN A 130 6.80 1.91 -11.35
C ASN A 130 6.41 1.88 -9.85
N GLY A 131 7.34 2.26 -8.96
CA GLY A 131 7.12 2.23 -7.51
C GLY A 131 6.00 3.15 -6.98
N HIS A 132 5.43 4.03 -7.80
CA HIS A 132 4.25 4.83 -7.44
C HIS A 132 2.93 4.23 -7.91
N SER A 133 2.97 3.19 -8.75
CA SER A 133 1.77 2.65 -9.41
C SER A 133 0.71 2.16 -8.43
N PHE A 134 1.07 1.56 -7.30
CA PHE A 134 0.10 1.14 -6.29
C PHE A 134 -0.67 2.32 -5.70
N ARG A 135 0.05 3.35 -5.24
CA ARG A 135 -0.55 4.57 -4.68
C ARG A 135 -1.39 5.34 -5.70
N ILE A 136 -0.92 5.43 -6.95
CA ILE A 136 -1.67 6.08 -8.04
C ILE A 136 -2.92 5.26 -8.39
N GLY A 137 -2.77 3.95 -8.50
CA GLY A 137 -3.85 3.01 -8.79
C GLY A 137 -4.93 3.06 -7.72
N ALA A 138 -4.56 3.07 -6.44
CA ALA A 138 -5.49 3.19 -5.33
C ALA A 138 -6.31 4.49 -5.38
N ALA A 139 -5.65 5.63 -5.64
CA ALA A 139 -6.36 6.92 -5.80
C ALA A 139 -7.29 6.94 -7.01
N THR A 140 -6.83 6.40 -8.14
CA THR A 140 -7.62 6.32 -9.37
C THR A 140 -8.85 5.45 -9.16
N THR A 141 -8.69 4.29 -8.51
CA THR A 141 -9.78 3.37 -8.19
C THR A 141 -10.75 4.01 -7.20
N ALA A 142 -10.27 4.69 -6.16
CA ALA A 142 -11.11 5.40 -5.20
C ALA A 142 -11.98 6.47 -5.90
N GLY A 143 -11.38 7.27 -6.79
CA GLY A 143 -12.13 8.25 -7.59
C GLY A 143 -13.17 7.61 -8.51
N LYS A 144 -12.85 6.47 -9.16
CA LYS A 144 -13.81 5.71 -9.97
C LYS A 144 -14.97 5.15 -9.15
N SER A 145 -14.71 4.78 -7.90
CA SER A 145 -15.72 4.30 -6.95
C SER A 145 -16.55 5.43 -6.32
N ASN A 146 -16.34 6.69 -6.72
CA ASN A 146 -16.99 7.87 -6.15
C ASN A 146 -16.74 8.03 -4.64
N ILE A 147 -15.56 7.59 -4.16
CA ILE A 147 -15.11 7.94 -2.81
C ILE A 147 -14.86 9.45 -2.77
N GLU A 148 -15.29 10.10 -1.70
CA GLU A 148 -15.18 11.54 -1.54
C GLU A 148 -13.71 11.98 -1.55
N ASP A 149 -13.46 13.12 -2.19
CA ASP A 149 -12.13 13.70 -2.37
C ASP A 149 -11.35 13.84 -1.06
N HIS A 150 -12.03 14.26 0.02
CA HIS A 150 -11.40 14.40 1.33
C HIS A 150 -10.96 13.04 1.90
N LEU A 151 -11.71 11.96 1.69
CA LEU A 151 -11.33 10.60 2.09
C LEU A 151 -10.15 10.10 1.25
N ILE A 152 -10.14 10.34 -0.06
CA ILE A 152 -9.00 9.98 -0.92
C ILE A 152 -7.72 10.68 -0.44
N LYS A 153 -7.85 11.98 -0.12
CA LYS A 153 -6.75 12.79 0.42
C LYS A 153 -6.24 12.22 1.75
N THR A 154 -7.14 11.83 2.65
CA THR A 154 -6.82 11.22 3.95
C THR A 154 -6.17 9.85 3.80
N LEU A 155 -6.79 8.92 3.05
CA LEU A 155 -6.27 7.56 2.81
C LEU A 155 -4.88 7.60 2.21
N GLY A 156 -4.68 8.49 1.23
CA GLY A 156 -3.38 8.68 0.65
C GLY A 156 -2.42 9.51 1.48
N ARG A 157 -2.84 10.24 2.52
CA ARG A 157 -1.92 11.12 3.26
C ARG A 157 -1.31 12.19 2.34
N TRP A 158 -2.14 12.82 1.51
CA TRP A 158 -1.73 13.95 0.67
C TRP A 158 -1.94 15.27 1.41
N ASN A 159 -0.90 16.08 1.55
CA ASN A 159 -1.05 17.42 2.13
C ASN A 159 -1.73 18.40 1.16
N SER A 160 -1.43 18.28 -0.14
CA SER A 160 -2.00 19.10 -1.21
C SER A 160 -2.95 18.31 -2.12
N ASN A 161 -3.64 19.02 -3.03
CA ASN A 161 -4.55 18.42 -4.01
C ASN A 161 -3.82 17.72 -5.18
N SER A 162 -2.59 17.23 -4.95
CA SER A 162 -1.79 16.53 -5.97
C SER A 162 -2.47 15.22 -6.43
N TYR A 163 -3.32 14.64 -5.60
CA TYR A 163 -4.09 13.43 -5.94
C TYR A 163 -5.09 13.66 -7.08
N CYS A 164 -5.57 14.90 -7.28
CA CYS A 164 -6.52 15.23 -8.34
C CYS A 164 -5.97 14.90 -9.73
N ARG A 165 -4.63 14.89 -9.92
CA ARG A 165 -3.99 14.50 -11.19
C ARG A 165 -4.24 13.04 -11.55
N TYR A 166 -4.61 12.19 -10.59
CA TYR A 166 -4.89 10.77 -10.77
C TYR A 166 -6.38 10.47 -10.94
N ILE A 167 -7.25 11.39 -10.53
CA ILE A 167 -8.70 11.25 -10.65
C ILE A 167 -9.13 11.86 -11.99
N ARG A 168 -9.68 11.02 -12.87
CA ARG A 168 -10.25 11.48 -14.15
C ARG A 168 -11.76 11.51 -14.06
N THR A 169 -12.35 12.69 -14.25
CA THR A 169 -13.80 12.85 -14.31
C THR A 169 -14.32 12.35 -15.65
N SER A 170 -15.02 11.21 -15.65
CA SER A 170 -15.67 10.70 -16.86
C SER A 170 -16.96 11.47 -17.16
N LYS A 171 -17.41 11.45 -18.43
CA LYS A 171 -18.70 12.02 -18.84
C LYS A 171 -19.88 11.48 -18.01
N ASN A 172 -19.81 10.21 -17.59
CA ASN A 172 -20.83 9.58 -16.76
C ASN A 172 -20.88 10.17 -15.34
N VAL A 173 -19.73 10.53 -14.77
CA VAL A 173 -19.68 11.19 -13.45
C VAL A 173 -20.33 12.58 -13.53
N ILE A 174 -20.04 13.33 -14.60
CA ILE A 174 -20.66 14.64 -14.85
C ILE A 174 -22.18 14.49 -14.99
N LYS A 175 -22.65 13.52 -15.79
CA LYS A 175 -24.09 13.25 -15.94
C LYS A 175 -24.77 12.94 -14.60
N LYS A 176 -24.18 12.05 -13.78
CA LYS A 176 -24.72 11.71 -12.45
C LYS A 176 -24.75 12.92 -11.52
N ALA A 177 -23.73 13.77 -11.55
CA ALA A 177 -23.70 14.99 -10.76
C ALA A 177 -24.83 15.94 -11.16
N GLN A 178 -25.04 16.15 -12.47
CA GLN A 178 -26.14 16.99 -12.97
C GLN A 178 -27.52 16.42 -12.59
N GLN A 179 -27.71 15.09 -12.67
CA GLN A 179 -28.95 14.44 -12.23
C GLN A 179 -29.27 14.67 -10.75
N LYS A 180 -28.24 14.69 -9.88
CA LYS A 180 -28.40 14.99 -8.45
C LYS A 180 -28.71 16.47 -8.17
N LEU A 181 -28.36 17.39 -9.08
CA LEU A 181 -28.71 18.80 -8.93
C LEU A 181 -30.18 19.08 -9.29
N SER A 182 -30.79 18.21 -10.08
CA SER A 182 -32.19 18.32 -10.51
C SER A 182 -33.20 17.61 -9.59
N SER A 183 -32.71 16.91 -8.55
CA SER A 183 -33.53 16.22 -7.54
C SER A 183 -33.60 17.04 -6.27
#